data_AF-A0A3C0DTS7-F1
#
_entry.id   AF-A0A3C0DTS7-F1
#
_cell.length_a   1.000
_cell.length_b   1.000
_cell.length_c   1.000
_cell.angle_alpha   90.00
_cell.angle_beta   90.00
_cell.angle_gamma   90.00
#
_symmetry.space_group_name_H-M   'P 1'
#
loop_
_entity.id
_entity.type
_entity.pdbx_description
1 polymer ?
#
loop_
_entity_poly.entity_id
_entity_poly.type
_entity_poly.pdbx_seq_one_letter_code
_entity_poly.pdbx_strand_id
1 'polypeptide(L)'
;MTEISKAYESRTVEQKWYSFWLENDCFTANPDRVSESRPAYSIVIPPPNVTGVLHMGHVLNNTIQDILARKARMDGKEVLWLPGTDHAGIATQSVVERKLIKEQIMRHRDDMGRDRLLGHIWEWKEKHGGII
;
A
#
# COMPACT_ATOMS: atom_id res chain seq x y z
N MET A 1 38.33 -12.61 3.07
CA MET A 1 37.21 -13.17 3.86
C MET A 1 36.35 -12.01 4.31
N THR A 2 35.06 -12.02 4.02
CA THR A 2 34.13 -10.99 4.51
C THR A 2 34.07 -11.10 6.03
N GLU A 3 34.45 -10.04 6.72
CA GLU A 3 34.42 -10.00 8.18
C GLU A 3 32.95 -9.99 8.65
N ILE A 4 32.55 -10.97 9.46
CA ILE A 4 31.19 -11.08 9.96
C ILE A 4 31.07 -10.21 11.22
N SER A 5 30.25 -9.17 11.16
CA SER A 5 29.92 -8.33 12.31
C SER A 5 29.40 -9.16 13.49
N LYS A 6 29.72 -8.73 14.71
CA LYS A 6 29.19 -9.34 15.94
C LYS A 6 27.67 -9.18 16.09
N ALA A 7 27.09 -8.14 15.46
CA ALA A 7 25.66 -7.85 15.49
C ALA A 7 25.07 -7.85 14.07
N TYR A 8 23.83 -8.33 13.96
CA TYR A 8 23.10 -8.34 12.70
C TYR A 8 22.53 -6.95 12.38
N GLU A 9 22.92 -6.41 11.22
CA GLU A 9 22.50 -5.10 10.75
C GLU A 9 21.37 -5.23 9.71
N SER A 10 20.13 -5.39 10.19
CA SER A 10 18.98 -5.71 9.33
C SER A 10 18.76 -4.71 8.20
N ARG A 11 18.91 -3.40 8.47
CA ARG A 11 18.67 -2.33 7.50
C ARG A 11 19.51 -2.50 6.23
N THR A 12 20.78 -2.87 6.38
CA THR A 12 21.70 -3.05 5.24
C THR A 12 21.31 -4.26 4.39
N VAL A 13 20.84 -5.33 5.03
CA VAL A 13 20.45 -6.57 4.38
C VAL A 13 19.09 -6.40 3.69
N GLU A 14 18.12 -5.79 4.35
CA GLU A 14 16.81 -5.46 3.82
C GLU A 14 16.91 -4.58 2.58
N GLN A 15 17.69 -3.49 2.65
CA GLN A 15 17.86 -2.58 1.52
C GLN A 15 18.47 -3.28 0.30
N LYS A 16 19.50 -4.10 0.51
CA LYS A 16 20.13 -4.89 -0.56
C LYS A 16 19.13 -5.83 -1.24
N TRP A 17 18.39 -6.63 -0.47
CA TRP A 17 17.47 -7.62 -1.02
C TRP A 17 16.25 -6.97 -1.67
N TYR A 18 15.76 -5.87 -1.11
CA TYR A 18 14.63 -5.16 -1.69
C TYR A 18 14.97 -4.59 -3.06
N SER A 19 16.13 -3.93 -3.21
CA SER A 19 16.60 -3.47 -4.53
C SER A 19 16.74 -4.63 -5.51
N PHE A 20 17.35 -5.75 -5.10
CA PHE A 20 17.46 -6.95 -5.93
C PHE A 20 16.09 -7.46 -6.42
N TRP A 21 15.09 -7.52 -5.54
CA TRP A 21 13.74 -7.99 -5.93
C TRP A 21 13.06 -7.07 -6.92
N LEU A 22 13.24 -5.75 -6.79
CA LEU A 22 12.71 -4.76 -7.74
C LEU A 22 13.39 -4.87 -9.10
N GLU A 23 14.73 -4.91 -9.12
CA GLU A 23 15.53 -4.99 -10.36
C GLU A 23 15.27 -6.27 -11.16
N ASN A 24 14.84 -7.35 -10.48
CA ASN A 24 14.57 -8.64 -11.10
C ASN A 24 13.07 -8.94 -11.26
N ASP A 25 12.21 -7.92 -11.12
CA ASP A 25 10.74 -8.05 -11.26
C ASP A 25 10.15 -9.22 -10.43
N CYS A 26 10.73 -9.49 -9.25
CA CYS A 26 10.38 -10.67 -8.43
C CYS A 26 8.93 -10.63 -7.95
N PHE A 27 8.31 -9.46 -7.89
CA PHE A 27 6.92 -9.26 -7.49
C PHE A 27 5.94 -9.40 -8.65
N THR A 28 6.40 -9.33 -9.90
CA THR A 28 5.56 -9.27 -11.09
C THR A 28 4.87 -10.60 -11.37
N ALA A 29 3.54 -10.58 -11.42
CA ALA A 29 2.73 -11.67 -11.91
C ALA A 29 2.59 -11.58 -13.44
N ASN A 30 2.72 -12.69 -14.15
CA ASN A 30 2.52 -12.78 -15.59
C ASN A 30 1.44 -13.83 -15.90
N PRO A 31 0.27 -13.42 -16.43
CA PRO A 31 -0.81 -14.34 -16.78
C PRO A 31 -0.40 -15.40 -17.80
N ASP A 32 0.57 -15.12 -18.68
CA ASP A 32 1.05 -16.07 -19.70
C ASP A 32 1.80 -17.27 -19.09
N ARG A 33 2.23 -17.16 -17.82
CA ARG A 33 2.90 -18.26 -17.09
C ARG A 33 1.92 -19.22 -16.42
N VAL A 34 0.62 -18.91 -16.43
CA VAL A 34 -0.41 -19.75 -15.79
C VAL A 34 -0.64 -21.00 -16.63
N SER A 35 -0.53 -22.17 -16.01
CA SER A 35 -0.72 -23.48 -16.64
C SER A 35 -1.19 -24.52 -15.63
N GLU A 36 -1.48 -25.75 -16.07
CA GLU A 36 -1.78 -26.87 -15.15
C GLU A 36 -0.63 -27.15 -14.18
N SER A 37 0.62 -27.01 -14.64
CA SER A 37 1.82 -27.19 -13.81
C SER A 37 2.21 -25.97 -12.97
N ARG A 38 1.61 -24.80 -13.25
CA ARG A 38 1.82 -23.54 -12.54
C ARG A 38 0.47 -22.82 -12.37
N PRO A 39 -0.39 -23.30 -11.45
CA PRO A 39 -1.73 -22.74 -11.28
C PRO A 39 -1.67 -21.32 -10.72
N ALA A 40 -2.68 -20.51 -11.05
CA ALA A 40 -2.81 -19.16 -10.54
C ALA A 40 -3.15 -19.16 -9.03
N TYR A 41 -2.63 -18.16 -8.33
CA TYR A 41 -2.97 -17.86 -6.95
C TYR A 41 -3.02 -16.34 -6.78
N SER A 42 -4.10 -15.81 -6.21
CA SER A 42 -4.25 -14.37 -6.05
C SER A 42 -4.71 -13.99 -4.66
N ILE A 43 -4.18 -12.85 -4.18
CA ILE A 43 -4.60 -12.18 -2.97
C ILE A 43 -4.81 -10.71 -3.34
N VAL A 44 -5.99 -10.18 -3.05
CA VAL A 44 -6.24 -8.73 -3.13
C VAL A 44 -5.89 -8.14 -1.78
N ILE A 45 -4.98 -7.16 -1.77
CA ILE A 45 -4.68 -6.41 -0.54
C ILE A 45 -5.92 -5.58 -0.21
N PRO A 46 -6.51 -5.71 1.00
CA PRO A 46 -7.57 -4.82 1.44
C PRO A 46 -7.06 -3.39 1.35
N PRO A 47 -7.60 -2.58 0.43
CA PRO A 47 -6.99 -1.32 0.07
C PRO A 47 -7.03 -0.37 1.27
N PRO A 48 -5.90 0.13 1.76
CA PRO A 48 -5.89 1.10 2.84
C PRO A 48 -6.60 2.39 2.42
N ASN A 49 -7.29 3.00 3.37
CA ASN A 49 -7.94 4.30 3.18
C ASN A 49 -6.88 5.39 3.00
N VAL A 50 -7.07 6.30 2.04
CA VAL A 50 -6.21 7.49 1.82
C VAL A 50 -6.32 8.56 2.94
N THR A 51 -6.74 8.15 4.13
CA THR A 51 -7.03 9.03 5.27
C THR A 51 -5.86 9.22 6.24
N GLY A 52 -4.75 8.46 6.12
CA GLY A 52 -3.60 8.64 7.01
C GLY A 52 -2.57 7.52 7.07
N VAL A 53 -1.78 7.53 8.15
CA VAL A 53 -0.58 6.69 8.37
C VAL A 53 -0.94 5.23 8.70
N LEU A 54 -0.19 4.29 8.13
CA LEU A 54 -0.31 2.86 8.43
C LEU A 54 0.05 2.56 9.90
N HIS A 55 -0.86 1.95 10.64
CA HIS A 55 -0.62 1.40 11.98
C HIS A 55 -0.27 -0.11 12.00
N MET A 56 0.11 -0.64 13.17
CA MET A 56 0.48 -2.07 13.37
C MET A 56 -0.55 -3.10 12.85
N GLY A 57 -1.85 -2.78 12.88
CA GLY A 57 -2.87 -3.63 12.26
C GLY A 57 -2.65 -3.86 10.75
N HIS A 58 -2.20 -2.84 10.00
CA HIS A 58 -1.86 -3.01 8.59
C HIS A 58 -0.60 -3.86 8.42
N VAL A 59 0.39 -3.68 9.30
CA VAL A 59 1.62 -4.49 9.30
C VAL A 59 1.27 -5.96 9.48
N LEU A 60 0.42 -6.31 10.45
CA LEU A 60 -0.03 -7.67 10.68
C LEU A 60 -0.76 -8.24 9.44
N ASN A 61 -1.71 -7.48 8.90
CA ASN A 61 -2.51 -7.89 7.74
C ASN A 61 -1.62 -8.18 6.51
N ASN A 62 -0.72 -7.25 6.17
CA ASN A 62 0.19 -7.41 5.04
C ASN A 62 1.21 -8.53 5.28
N THR A 63 1.68 -8.72 6.51
CA THR A 63 2.63 -9.80 6.85
C THR A 63 2.02 -11.18 6.60
N ILE A 64 0.76 -11.40 7.01
CA ILE A 64 0.08 -12.68 6.78
C ILE A 64 -0.07 -12.94 5.27
N GLN A 65 -0.48 -11.92 4.51
CA GLN A 65 -0.63 -12.04 3.06
C GLN A 65 0.71 -12.28 2.34
N ASP A 66 1.78 -11.58 2.73
CA ASP A 66 3.13 -11.77 2.19
C ASP A 66 3.62 -13.21 2.41
N ILE A 67 3.43 -13.76 3.63
CA ILE A 67 3.80 -15.15 3.94
C ILE A 67 3.05 -16.13 3.03
N LEU A 68 1.74 -15.94 2.86
CA LEU A 68 0.92 -16.80 1.98
C LEU A 68 1.34 -16.68 0.52
N ALA A 69 1.60 -15.47 0.04
CA ALA A 69 2.06 -15.20 -1.31
C ALA A 69 3.42 -15.86 -1.58
N ARG A 70 4.39 -15.72 -0.66
CA ARG A 70 5.71 -16.36 -0.77
C ARG A 70 5.61 -17.87 -0.76
N LYS A 71 4.83 -18.43 0.17
CA LYS A 71 4.59 -19.87 0.22
C LYS A 71 3.99 -20.38 -1.08
N ALA A 72 2.98 -19.69 -1.63
CA ALA A 72 2.37 -20.08 -2.90
C ALA A 72 3.37 -20.04 -4.07
N ARG A 73 4.27 -19.04 -4.13
CA ARG A 73 5.36 -18.99 -5.12
C ARG A 73 6.30 -20.19 -4.95
N MET A 74 6.67 -20.53 -3.72
CA MET A 74 7.53 -21.69 -3.42
C MET A 74 6.85 -23.03 -3.76
N ASP A 75 5.54 -23.11 -3.61
CA ASP A 75 4.72 -24.27 -4.00
C ASP A 75 4.47 -24.33 -5.52
N GLY A 76 5.13 -23.47 -6.32
CA GLY A 76 5.12 -23.51 -7.78
C GLY A 76 3.95 -22.77 -8.45
N LYS A 77 3.25 -21.88 -7.74
CA LYS A 77 2.10 -21.13 -8.28
C LYS A 77 2.51 -19.81 -8.93
N GLU A 78 1.74 -19.35 -9.91
CA GLU A 78 1.84 -17.97 -10.40
C GLU A 78 1.03 -17.05 -9.47
N VAL A 79 1.73 -16.17 -8.74
CA VAL A 79 1.14 -15.39 -7.65
C VAL A 79 0.92 -13.94 -8.03
N LEU A 80 -0.33 -13.50 -8.00
CA LEU A 80 -0.73 -12.09 -8.04
C LEU A 80 -1.10 -11.60 -6.64
N TRP A 81 -0.26 -10.74 -6.07
CA TRP A 81 -0.59 -10.02 -4.84
C TRP A 81 -0.88 -8.58 -5.22
N LEU A 82 -2.17 -8.23 -5.32
CA LEU A 82 -2.62 -7.01 -5.98
C LEU A 82 -2.76 -5.86 -4.97
N PRO A 83 -1.93 -4.80 -5.04
CA PRO A 83 -2.10 -3.60 -4.23
C PRO A 83 -3.19 -2.68 -4.79
N GLY A 84 -3.69 -1.77 -3.95
CA GLY A 84 -4.61 -0.71 -4.32
C GLY A 84 -4.88 0.21 -3.14
N THR A 85 -5.48 1.37 -3.39
CA THR A 85 -5.85 2.36 -2.36
C THR A 85 -7.35 2.64 -2.41
N ASP A 86 -7.98 2.79 -1.24
CA ASP A 86 -9.40 3.12 -1.16
C ASP A 86 -9.58 4.63 -0.97
N HIS A 87 -10.39 5.24 -1.84
CA HIS A 87 -10.84 6.62 -1.73
C HIS A 87 -11.56 6.92 -0.40
N ALA A 88 -12.13 5.91 0.26
CA ALA A 88 -12.75 5.97 1.58
C ALA A 88 -13.90 7.00 1.73
N GLY A 89 -14.45 7.49 0.61
CA GLY A 89 -15.62 8.37 0.51
C GLY A 89 -15.80 9.35 1.68
N ILE A 90 -16.81 9.07 2.51
CA ILE A 90 -17.19 9.94 3.65
C ILE A 90 -16.08 10.10 4.69
N ALA A 91 -15.21 9.11 4.87
CA ALA A 91 -14.10 9.20 5.81
C ALA A 91 -13.08 10.24 5.34
N THR A 92 -12.70 10.22 4.06
CA THR A 92 -11.82 11.22 3.45
C THR A 92 -12.45 12.61 3.51
N GLN A 93 -13.73 12.74 3.12
CA GLN A 93 -14.45 14.00 3.23
C GLN A 93 -14.43 14.55 4.67
N SER A 94 -14.73 13.71 5.67
CA SER A 94 -14.77 14.12 7.08
C SER A 94 -13.41 14.52 7.64
N VAL A 95 -12.31 13.95 7.13
CA VAL A 95 -10.95 14.35 7.52
C VAL A 95 -10.57 15.68 6.87
N VAL A 96 -10.89 15.87 5.59
CA VAL A 96 -10.65 17.11 4.86
C VAL A 96 -11.46 18.27 5.45
N GLU A 97 -12.76 18.07 5.71
CA GLU A 97 -13.62 19.08 6.34
C GLU A 97 -13.07 19.48 7.73
N ARG A 98 -12.70 18.50 8.57
CA ARG A 98 -12.09 18.77 9.88
C ARG A 98 -10.80 19.57 9.77
N LYS A 99 -9.95 19.29 8.77
CA LYS A 99 -8.74 20.06 8.52
C LYS A 99 -9.07 21.51 8.12
N LEU A 100 -9.95 21.71 7.14
CA LEU A 100 -10.31 23.04 6.64
C LEU A 100 -10.95 23.91 7.72
N ILE A 101 -11.79 23.32 8.59
CA ILE A 101 -12.36 24.01 9.75
C ILE A 101 -11.27 24.40 10.75
N LYS A 102 -10.33 23.50 11.03
CA LYS A 102 -9.20 23.78 11.94
C LYS A 102 -8.28 24.88 11.40
N GLU A 103 -8.10 24.94 10.08
CA GLU A 103 -7.32 25.99 9.38
C GLU A 103 -8.11 27.29 9.20
N GLN A 104 -9.35 27.36 9.70
CA GLN A 104 -10.26 28.52 9.58
C GLN A 104 -10.57 28.93 8.13
N ILE A 105 -10.37 28.03 7.17
CA ILE A 105 -10.66 28.23 5.74
C ILE A 105 -12.17 28.10 5.48
N MET A 106 -12.89 27.35 6.33
CA MET A 106 -14.31 27.05 6.21
C MET A 106 -14.96 26.94 7.59
N ARG A 107 -16.26 27.24 7.73
CA ARG A 107 -17.03 26.94 8.96
C ARG A 107 -17.98 25.76 8.75
N HIS A 108 -18.67 25.73 7.61
CA HIS A 108 -19.53 24.64 7.17
C HIS A 108 -19.30 24.32 5.69
N ARG A 109 -19.50 23.07 5.28
CA ARG A 109 -19.28 22.62 3.89
C ARG A 109 -20.09 23.42 2.85
N ASP A 110 -21.25 23.91 3.25
CA ASP A 110 -22.15 24.66 2.38
C ASP A 110 -21.59 26.06 2.07
N ASP A 111 -20.69 26.61 2.91
CA ASP A 111 -20.05 27.92 2.69
C ASP A 111 -19.10 27.89 1.48
N MET A 112 -18.54 26.72 1.18
CA MET A 112 -17.49 26.54 0.17
C MET A 112 -18.06 26.06 -1.18
N GLY A 113 -19.19 25.34 -1.16
CA GLY A 113 -19.78 24.71 -2.33
C GLY A 113 -19.05 23.43 -2.77
N ARG A 114 -19.76 22.59 -3.51
CA ARG A 114 -19.31 21.22 -3.89
C ARG A 114 -17.99 21.21 -4.64
N ASP A 115 -17.83 22.05 -5.67
CA ASP A 115 -16.68 21.95 -6.58
C ASP A 115 -15.37 22.33 -5.90
N ARG A 116 -15.39 23.36 -5.04
CA ARG A 116 -14.22 23.75 -4.24
C ARG A 116 -13.86 22.69 -3.20
N LEU A 117 -14.86 22.14 -2.50
CA LEU A 117 -14.62 21.05 -1.54
C LEU A 117 -14.03 19.81 -2.24
N LEU A 118 -14.54 19.45 -3.42
CA LEU A 118 -13.99 18.37 -4.24
C LEU A 118 -12.53 18.64 -4.61
N GLY A 119 -12.17 19.87 -4.97
CA GLY A 119 -10.78 20.27 -5.22
C GLY A 119 -9.86 19.94 -4.04
N HIS A 120 -10.23 20.32 -2.83
CA HIS A 120 -9.45 20.01 -1.62
C HIS A 120 -9.39 18.51 -1.29
N ILE A 121 -10.44 17.74 -1.60
CA ILE A 121 -10.44 16.28 -1.45
C ILE A 121 -9.43 15.63 -2.42
N TRP A 122 -9.37 16.11 -3.66
CA TRP A 122 -8.37 15.64 -4.63
C TRP A 122 -6.95 15.99 -4.21
N GLU A 123 -6.70 17.23 -3.75
CA GLU A 123 -5.41 17.63 -3.18
C GLU A 123 -4.99 16.73 -2.01
N TRP A 124 -5.95 16.38 -1.15
CA TRP A 124 -5.70 15.46 -0.04
C TRP A 124 -5.32 14.07 -0.53
N LYS A 125 -6.07 13.53 -1.50
CA LYS A 125 -5.83 12.21 -2.10
C LYS A 125 -4.46 12.13 -2.77
N GLU A 126 -4.05 13.14 -3.53
CA GLU A 126 -2.72 13.16 -4.15
C GLU A 126 -1.60 13.27 -3.11
N LYS A 127 -1.80 14.04 -2.04
CA LYS A 127 -0.81 14.16 -0.96
C LYS A 127 -0.63 12.88 -0.15
N HIS A 128 -1.71 12.15 0.14
CA HIS A 128 -1.66 10.98 1.02
C HIS A 128 -1.67 9.65 0.28
N GLY A 129 -2.19 9.59 -0.94
CA GLY A 129 -2.25 8.38 -1.75
C GLY A 129 -0.89 7.85 -2.18
N GLY A 130 0.14 8.71 -2.26
CA GLY A 130 1.51 8.29 -2.54
C GLY A 130 2.36 7.94 -1.31
N ILE A 131 1.82 8.12 -0.09
CA ILE A 131 2.50 7.80 1.17
C ILE A 131 2.22 6.33 1.57
N ILE A 132 1.23 5.70 0.94
CA ILE A 132 0.66 4.40 1.32
C ILE A 132 0.97 3.34 0.26
#